data_AF-A0A6M0C9D8-F1
#
_entry.id   AF-A0A6M0C9D8-F1
#
_cell.length_a   1.000
_cell.length_b   1.000
_cell.length_c   1.000
_cell.angle_alpha   90.00
_cell.angle_beta   90.00
_cell.angle_gamma   90.00
#
_symmetry.space_group_name_H-M   'P 1'
#
loop_
_entity.id
_entity.type
_entity.pdbx_description
1 polymer ?
#
loop_
_entity_poly.entity_id
_entity_poly.type
_entity_poly.pdbx_seq_one_letter_code
_entity_poly.pdbx_strand_id
1 'polypeptide(L)'
;KTYSDYPQVFSDNLREDVKACQQIVEQQGMEMLVLDQSRLDIGLKVVKVIVPGMRHFWKRLGPGRLYEVPVKLGWLERSLSEDELNPFPMWL
;
A
#
# COMPACT_ATOMS: atom_id res chain seq x y z
N LYS A 1 15.81 12.28 7.14
CA LYS A 1 15.25 11.40 8.18
C LYS A 1 16.35 10.49 8.72
N THR A 2 16.30 10.15 10.00
CA THR A 2 17.22 9.23 10.69
C THR A 2 16.48 7.96 11.12
N TYR A 3 17.21 6.93 11.59
CA TYR A 3 16.59 5.70 12.09
C TYR A 3 15.57 5.96 13.22
N SER A 4 15.86 6.91 14.11
CA SER A 4 14.97 7.29 15.21
C SER A 4 13.69 8.00 14.78
N ASP A 5 13.57 8.43 13.52
CA ASP A 5 12.34 9.04 13.01
C ASP A 5 11.24 8.00 12.71
N TYR A 6 11.56 6.70 12.81
CA TYR A 6 10.65 5.60 12.50
C TYR A 6 10.34 4.77 13.75
N PRO A 7 9.05 4.68 14.16
CA PRO A 7 8.64 3.75 15.20
C PRO A 7 9.01 2.31 14.84
N GLN A 8 9.62 1.58 15.77
CA GLN A 8 9.95 0.17 15.60
C GLN A 8 8.70 -0.65 15.92
N VAL A 9 8.07 -1.18 14.87
CA VAL A 9 6.79 -1.91 14.97
C VAL A 9 6.91 -3.38 14.51
N PHE A 10 8.14 -3.89 14.36
CA PHE A 10 8.41 -5.29 14.02
C PHE A 10 8.58 -6.14 15.28
N SER A 11 8.45 -7.46 15.12
CA SER A 11 8.68 -8.44 16.17
C SER A 11 9.56 -9.59 15.67
N ASP A 12 9.96 -10.50 16.56
CA ASP A 12 10.66 -11.74 16.19
C ASP A 12 9.70 -12.82 15.64
N ASN A 13 8.43 -12.48 15.35
CA ASN A 13 7.43 -13.40 14.86
C ASN A 13 6.74 -12.87 13.60
N LEU A 14 7.11 -13.45 12.45
CA LEU A 14 6.57 -13.08 11.14
C LEU A 14 5.03 -13.11 11.08
N ARG A 15 4.38 -14.05 11.78
CA ARG A 15 2.91 -14.13 11.76
C ARG A 15 2.28 -12.92 12.43
N GLU A 16 2.86 -12.46 13.53
CA GLU A 16 2.35 -11.28 14.24
C GLU A 16 2.63 -10.00 13.45
N ASP A 17 3.76 -9.91 12.75
CA ASP A 17 4.06 -8.77 11.87
C ASP A 17 3.08 -8.69 10.68
N VAL A 18 2.71 -9.82 10.07
CA VAL A 18 1.69 -9.86 9.01
C VAL A 18 0.32 -9.42 9.55
N LYS A 19 -0.07 -9.86 10.76
CA LYS A 19 -1.31 -9.41 11.41
C LYS A 19 -1.28 -7.92 11.74
N ALA A 20 -0.14 -7.38 12.16
CA ALA A 20 0.01 -5.95 12.39
C ALA A 20 -0.21 -5.16 11.10
N CYS A 21 0.36 -5.61 9.97
CA CYS A 21 0.09 -5.04 8.65
C CYS A 21 -1.40 -5.12 8.27
N GLN A 22 -2.06 -6.25 8.52
CA GLN A 22 -3.51 -6.40 8.30
C GLN A 22 -4.30 -5.37 9.11
N GLN A 23 -4.02 -5.25 10.42
CA GLN A 23 -4.70 -4.31 11.31
C GLN A 23 -4.49 -2.86 10.86
N ILE A 24 -3.29 -2.49 10.42
CA ILE A 24 -3.03 -1.14 9.88
C ILE A 24 -3.88 -0.87 8.64
N VAL A 25 -4.00 -1.84 7.73
CA VAL A 25 -4.84 -1.72 6.54
C VAL A 25 -6.32 -1.54 6.90
N GLU A 26 -6.82 -2.34 7.85
CA GLU A 26 -8.21 -2.29 8.33
C GLU A 26 -8.53 -0.99 9.07
N GLN A 27 -7.61 -0.47 9.89
CA GLN A 27 -7.72 0.84 10.55
C GLN A 27 -7.82 2.00 9.55
N GLN A 28 -7.31 1.82 8.33
CA GLN A 28 -7.43 2.79 7.24
C GLN A 28 -8.70 2.59 6.40
N GLY A 29 -9.62 1.71 6.83
CA GLY A 29 -10.89 1.45 6.15
C GLY A 29 -10.75 0.62 4.86
N MET A 30 -9.68 -0.16 4.73
CA MET A 30 -9.45 -1.05 3.59
C MET A 30 -9.41 -2.51 4.04
N GLU A 31 -9.67 -3.44 3.12
CA GLU A 31 -9.61 -4.88 3.37
C GLU A 31 -8.31 -5.48 2.83
N MET A 32 -7.70 -6.44 3.54
CA MET A 32 -6.58 -7.22 3.06
C MET A 32 -7.03 -8.61 2.61
N LEU A 33 -6.95 -8.86 1.31
CA LEU A 33 -7.27 -10.14 0.69
C LEU A 33 -5.98 -10.89 0.34
N VAL A 34 -5.97 -12.21 0.53
CA VAL A 34 -4.82 -13.06 0.22
C VAL A 34 -5.26 -14.23 -0.66
N LEU A 35 -4.65 -14.35 -1.83
CA LEU A 35 -4.80 -15.50 -2.72
C LEU A 35 -3.57 -16.39 -2.61
N ASP A 36 -3.75 -17.63 -2.18
CA ASP A 36 -2.72 -18.67 -2.26
C ASP A 36 -2.57 -19.13 -3.72
N GLN A 37 -1.36 -18.96 -4.26
CA GLN A 37 -0.96 -19.39 -5.60
C GLN A 37 0.10 -20.49 -5.55
N SER A 38 0.26 -21.13 -4.39
CA SER A 38 1.20 -22.23 -4.19
C SER A 38 0.86 -23.39 -5.14
N ARG A 39 1.87 -23.88 -5.85
CA ARG A 39 1.73 -25.07 -6.68
C ARG A 39 2.40 -26.27 -6.02
N LEU A 40 1.68 -27.39 -5.98
CA LEU A 40 2.11 -28.59 -5.26
C LEU A 40 3.42 -29.16 -5.83
N ASP A 41 3.61 -29.06 -7.14
CA ASP A 41 4.79 -29.52 -7.90
C ASP A 41 6.05 -28.67 -7.69
N ILE A 42 5.91 -27.41 -7.25
CA ILE A 42 7.03 -26.49 -7.04
C ILE A 42 7.50 -26.47 -5.57
N GLY A 43 6.58 -26.66 -4.62
CA GLY A 43 6.87 -26.64 -3.18
C GLY A 43 7.12 -25.24 -2.59
N LEU A 44 7.49 -24.24 -3.40
CA LEU A 44 7.62 -22.84 -2.97
C LEU A 44 6.23 -22.20 -2.73
N LYS A 45 6.07 -21.55 -1.58
CA LYS A 45 4.84 -20.82 -1.24
C LYS A 45 4.78 -19.49 -1.98
N VAL A 46 3.69 -19.25 -2.70
CA VAL A 46 3.46 -18.02 -3.46
C VAL A 46 2.09 -17.48 -3.12
N VAL A 47 1.99 -16.20 -2.80
CA VAL A 47 0.72 -15.54 -2.50
C VAL A 47 0.60 -14.23 -3.28
N LYS A 48 -0.63 -13.85 -3.58
CA LYS A 48 -0.98 -12.50 -4.05
C LYS A 48 -1.79 -11.80 -2.98
N VAL A 49 -1.19 -10.78 -2.36
CA VAL A 49 -1.89 -9.88 -1.44
C VAL A 49 -2.54 -8.76 -2.24
N ILE A 50 -3.81 -8.49 -1.96
CA ILE A 50 -4.62 -7.50 -2.65
C ILE A 50 -5.28 -6.62 -1.60
N VAL A 51 -5.10 -5.30 -1.72
CA VAL A 51 -5.77 -4.32 -0.87
C VAL A 51 -6.53 -3.33 -1.77
N PRO A 52 -7.84 -3.53 -1.98
CA PRO A 52 -8.64 -2.61 -2.78
C PRO A 52 -8.54 -1.18 -2.26
N GLY A 53 -8.26 -0.24 -3.16
CA GLY A 53 -8.06 1.18 -2.83
C GLY A 53 -6.60 1.60 -2.74
N MET A 54 -5.64 0.70 -2.44
CA MET A 54 -4.21 1.01 -2.54
C MET A 54 -3.80 1.33 -3.99
N ARG A 55 -2.75 2.14 -4.14
CA ARG A 55 -2.33 2.67 -5.44
C ARG A 55 -1.11 1.93 -5.97
N HIS A 56 -1.19 1.50 -7.22
CA HIS A 56 -0.02 1.09 -7.98
C HIS A 56 0.75 2.34 -8.42
N PHE A 57 2.05 2.22 -8.64
CA PHE A 57 2.89 3.29 -9.19
C PHE A 57 2.70 3.51 -10.71
N TRP A 58 1.89 2.69 -11.37
CA TRP A 58 1.53 2.87 -12.79
C TRP A 58 0.40 3.88 -12.92
N LYS A 59 0.29 4.52 -14.09
CA LYS A 59 -0.66 5.60 -14.38
C LYS A 59 -2.12 5.11 -14.36
N ARG A 60 -2.71 5.06 -13.16
CA ARG A 60 -4.12 4.73 -12.89
C ARG A 60 -4.72 5.87 -12.09
N LEU A 61 -5.33 6.83 -12.78
CA LEU A 61 -5.65 8.16 -12.24
C LEU A 61 -7.06 8.29 -11.64
N GLY A 62 -7.72 7.16 -11.38
CA GLY A 62 -9.07 7.17 -10.79
C GLY A 62 -9.13 7.80 -9.38
N PRO A 63 -10.31 8.30 -8.96
CA PRO A 63 -10.51 8.98 -7.69
C PRO A 63 -10.16 8.09 -6.48
N GLY A 64 -9.88 8.71 -5.33
CA GLY A 64 -9.54 8.03 -4.06
C GLY A 64 -8.18 8.45 -3.49
N ARG A 65 -7.47 7.50 -2.84
CA ARG A 65 -6.19 7.72 -2.13
C ARG A 65 -5.12 8.51 -2.88
N LEU A 66 -5.10 8.46 -4.22
CA LEU A 66 -4.13 9.17 -5.06
C LEU A 66 -4.21 10.69 -4.83
N TYR A 67 -5.43 11.19 -4.64
CA TYR A 67 -5.75 12.60 -4.49
C TYR A 67 -5.94 12.97 -3.02
N GLU A 68 -6.54 12.08 -2.23
CA GLU A 68 -6.92 12.36 -0.85
C GLU A 68 -5.76 12.29 0.16
N VAL A 69 -4.83 11.34 -0.01
CA VAL A 69 -3.77 11.09 0.99
C VAL A 69 -2.80 12.26 1.13
N PRO A 70 -2.32 12.90 0.04
CA PRO A 70 -1.45 14.08 0.17
C PRO A 70 -2.07 15.21 0.99
N VAL A 71 -3.38 15.43 0.88
CA VAL A 71 -4.10 16.44 1.67
C VAL A 71 -4.25 16.00 3.13
N LYS A 72 -4.68 14.76 3.37
CA LYS A 72 -4.82 14.19 4.73
C LYS A 72 -3.51 14.22 5.53
N LEU A 73 -2.36 14.11 4.87
CA LEU A 73 -1.03 14.17 5.49
C LEU A 73 -0.45 15.60 5.58
N GLY A 74 -1.17 16.61 5.09
CA GLY A 74 -0.71 18.01 5.08
C GLY A 74 0.43 18.28 4.08
N TRP A 75 0.64 17.41 3.09
CA TRP A 75 1.64 17.65 2.03
C TRP A 75 1.15 18.66 0.99
N LEU A 76 -0.18 18.72 0.80
CA LEU A 76 -0.84 19.68 -0.08
C LEU A 76 -2.01 20.32 0.66
N GLU A 77 -2.25 21.60 0.41
CA GLU A 77 -3.41 22.33 0.96
C GLU A 77 -4.74 21.91 0.32
N ARG A 78 -4.70 21.48 -0.96
CA ARG A 78 -5.85 20.99 -1.72
C ARG A 78 -5.50 19.77 -2.56
N SER A 79 -6.53 19.03 -2.98
CA SER A 79 -6.37 18.00 -3.99
C SER A 79 -5.94 18.61 -5.32
N LEU A 80 -5.05 17.92 -6.03
CA LEU A 80 -4.76 18.18 -7.44
C LEU A 80 -5.91 17.69 -8.33
N SER A 81 -6.06 18.27 -9.52
CA SER A 81 -6.82 17.70 -10.62
C SER A 81 -5.98 16.67 -11.39
N GLU A 82 -6.62 15.90 -12.26
CA GLU A 82 -5.94 14.84 -13.03
C GLU A 82 -4.85 15.41 -13.97
N ASP A 83 -5.07 16.59 -14.53
CA ASP A 83 -4.13 17.29 -15.42
C ASP A 83 -2.94 17.92 -14.69
N GLU A 84 -3.03 18.11 -13.37
CA GLU A 84 -1.95 18.58 -12.51
C GLU A 84 -1.01 17.44 -12.07
N LEU A 85 -1.39 16.18 -12.28
CA LEU A 85 -0.55 15.02 -11.95
C LEU A 85 0.64 14.86 -12.90
N ASN A 86 1.68 14.15 -12.45
CA ASN A 86 2.86 13.90 -13.27
C ASN A 86 2.47 13.32 -14.65
N PRO A 87 2.76 14.04 -15.75
CA PRO A 87 2.35 13.59 -17.08
C PRO A 87 3.15 12.35 -17.53
N PHE A 88 4.35 12.18 -16.98
CA PHE A 88 5.27 11.09 -17.32
C PHE A 88 4.96 9.85 -16.48
N PRO A 89 4.58 8.73 -17.10
CA PRO A 89 4.41 7.47 -16.37
C PRO A 89 5.77 6.93 -15.91
N MET A 90 5.75 6.14 -14.83
CA MET A 90 6.93 5.40 -14.39
C MET A 90 7.25 4.27 -15.39
N TRP A 91 8.50 4.21 -15.83
CA TRP A 91 9.05 3.14 -16.70
C TRP A 91 10.00 2.26 -15.87
N LEU A 92 9.95 0.94 -16.06
CA LEU A 92 10.86 -0.06 -15.47
C LEU A 92 11.68 -0.70 -16.58
#